data_AF-A0A1D3JLJ4-F1
#
_entry.id   AF-A0A1D3JLJ4-F1
#
_cell.length_a   1.000
_cell.length_b   1.000
_cell.length_c   1.000
_cell.angle_alpha   90.00
_cell.angle_beta   90.00
_cell.angle_gamma   90.00
#
_symmetry.space_group_name_H-M   'P 1'
#
loop_
_entity.id
_entity.type
_entity.pdbx_description
1 polymer ?
#
loop_
_entity_poly.entity_id
_entity_poly.type
_entity_poly.pdbx_seq_one_letter_code
_entity_poly.pdbx_strand_id
1 'polypeptide(L)'
;MKNNVQEEEKKKTGFCKKCCSKMYRGLKGPSVAHSVLFGVFGGLFYYGCYYFYRYLKITYFDTLHVSNESRRRFMEKQMLFYNDEGYNLSMKYIGNLCKYYDPVALRLPFQPLDDKYRL
;
A
#
# COMPACT_ATOMS: atom_id res chain seq x y z
N MET A 1 -17.03 61.60 -33.62
CA MET A 1 -16.18 60.49 -33.13
C MET A 1 -16.65 59.82 -31.83
N LYS A 2 -17.51 60.42 -31.00
CA LYS A 2 -17.99 59.79 -29.73
C LYS A 2 -19.08 58.72 -29.89
N ASN A 3 -19.85 58.74 -30.99
CA ASN A 3 -20.98 57.82 -31.18
C ASN A 3 -20.54 56.38 -31.53
N ASN A 4 -19.44 56.21 -32.27
CA ASN A 4 -18.94 54.88 -32.64
C ASN A 4 -18.37 54.10 -31.44
N VAL A 5 -17.79 54.80 -30.45
CA VAL A 5 -17.19 54.17 -29.26
C VAL A 5 -18.27 53.61 -28.33
N GLN A 6 -19.41 54.30 -28.18
CA GLN A 6 -20.53 53.83 -27.34
C GLN A 6 -21.29 52.63 -27.94
N GLU A 7 -21.34 52.51 -29.28
CA GLU A 7 -21.94 51.34 -29.94
C GLU A 7 -21.07 50.08 -29.81
N GLU A 8 -19.75 50.22 -29.85
CA GLU A 8 -18.82 49.10 -29.69
C GLU A 8 -18.82 48.53 -28.27
N GLU A 9 -18.90 49.37 -27.23
CA GLU A 9 -18.98 48.91 -25.84
C GLU A 9 -20.31 48.19 -25.52
N LYS A 10 -21.44 48.68 -26.07
CA LYS A 10 -22.74 47.98 -25.96
C LYS A 10 -22.76 46.64 -26.71
N LYS A 11 -22.09 46.55 -27.87
CA LYS A 11 -21.93 45.26 -28.60
C LYS A 11 -21.06 44.27 -27.82
N LYS A 12 -19.93 44.70 -27.23
CA LYS A 12 -19.02 43.84 -26.46
C LYS A 12 -19.68 43.28 -25.18
N THR A 13 -20.39 44.12 -24.44
CA THR A 13 -21.13 43.70 -23.23
C THR A 13 -22.31 42.77 -23.57
N GLY A 14 -23.01 42.99 -24.69
CA GLY A 14 -24.06 42.09 -25.19
C GLY A 14 -23.53 40.73 -25.67
N PHE A 15 -22.35 40.68 -26.28
CA PHE A 15 -21.72 39.43 -26.73
C PHE A 15 -21.21 38.59 -25.56
N CYS A 16 -20.58 39.22 -24.55
CA CYS A 16 -20.13 38.54 -23.34
C CYS A 16 -21.31 37.97 -22.52
N LYS A 17 -22.41 38.72 -22.41
CA LYS A 17 -23.67 38.23 -21.80
C LYS A 17 -24.31 37.09 -22.62
N LYS A 18 -24.28 37.16 -23.95
CA LYS A 18 -24.77 36.06 -24.82
C LYS A 18 -23.92 34.79 -24.70
N CYS A 19 -22.59 34.89 -24.65
CA CYS A 19 -21.70 33.75 -24.43
C CYS A 19 -21.89 33.14 -23.04
N CYS A 20 -21.97 33.96 -21.98
CA CYS A 20 -22.27 33.46 -20.63
C CYS A 20 -23.65 32.77 -20.58
N SER A 21 -24.68 33.34 -21.23
CA SER A 21 -26.01 32.73 -21.28
C SER A 21 -26.06 31.40 -22.05
N LYS A 22 -25.23 31.24 -23.10
CA LYS A 22 -25.09 29.98 -23.84
C LYS A 22 -24.34 28.92 -23.04
N MET A 23 -23.30 29.32 -22.29
CA MET A 23 -22.59 28.44 -21.36
C MET A 23 -23.51 27.98 -20.22
N TYR A 24 -24.29 28.90 -19.64
CA TYR A 24 -25.32 28.59 -18.64
C TYR A 24 -26.44 27.71 -19.20
N ARG A 25 -26.81 27.85 -20.48
CA ARG A 25 -27.75 26.93 -21.16
C ARG A 25 -27.16 25.54 -21.40
N GLY A 26 -25.85 25.41 -21.64
CA GLY A 26 -25.16 24.11 -21.71
C GLY A 26 -25.01 23.42 -20.35
N LEU A 27 -24.92 24.21 -19.26
CA LEU A 27 -24.82 23.72 -17.88
C LEU A 27 -26.18 23.42 -17.24
N LYS A 28 -27.26 24.10 -17.66
CA LYS A 28 -28.59 24.03 -17.03
C LYS A 28 -29.71 23.51 -17.96
N GLY A 29 -29.47 23.42 -19.27
CA GLY A 29 -30.42 22.87 -20.24
C GLY A 29 -30.08 21.43 -20.64
N PRO A 30 -31.04 20.66 -21.19
CA PRO A 30 -30.79 19.30 -21.65
C PRO A 30 -29.85 19.32 -22.87
N SER A 31 -28.57 19.08 -22.62
CA SER A 31 -27.49 19.06 -23.61
C SER A 31 -26.60 17.85 -23.36
N VAL A 32 -25.93 17.35 -24.41
CA VAL A 32 -24.96 16.24 -24.31
C VAL A 32 -23.88 16.55 -23.25
N ALA A 33 -23.45 17.80 -23.14
CA ALA A 33 -22.50 18.24 -22.12
C ALA A 33 -23.05 18.06 -20.70
N HIS A 34 -24.33 18.33 -20.46
CA HIS A 34 -24.98 18.14 -19.17
C HIS A 34 -25.08 16.65 -18.80
N SER A 35 -25.35 15.77 -19.77
CA SER A 35 -25.38 14.32 -19.56
C SER A 35 -24.01 13.74 -19.19
N VAL A 36 -22.93 14.21 -19.84
CA VAL A 36 -21.55 13.80 -19.50
C VAL A 36 -21.21 14.26 -18.09
N LEU A 37 -21.53 15.51 -17.76
CA LEU A 37 -21.26 16.10 -16.45
C LEU A 37 -22.06 15.36 -15.36
N PHE A 38 -23.33 15.05 -15.60
CA PHE A 38 -24.16 14.24 -14.70
C PHE A 38 -23.61 12.82 -14.52
N GLY A 39 -23.06 12.20 -15.57
CA GLY A 39 -22.38 10.92 -15.48
C GLY A 39 -21.14 10.96 -14.59
N VAL A 40 -20.32 12.02 -14.70
CA VAL A 40 -19.15 12.22 -13.83
C VAL A 40 -19.57 12.41 -12.37
N PHE A 41 -20.57 13.26 -12.11
CA PHE A 41 -21.09 13.45 -10.75
C PHE A 41 -21.77 12.20 -10.19
N GLY A 42 -22.47 11.43 -11.03
CA GLY A 42 -23.03 10.14 -10.65
C GLY A 42 -21.95 9.14 -10.25
N GLY A 43 -20.84 9.07 -11.00
CA GLY A 43 -19.68 8.25 -10.65
C GLY A 43 -19.04 8.67 -9.32
N LEU A 44 -18.80 9.97 -9.14
CA LEU A 44 -18.26 10.50 -7.88
C LEU A 44 -19.18 10.22 -6.69
N PHE A 45 -20.49 10.39 -6.86
CA PHE A 45 -21.47 10.12 -5.81
C PHE A 45 -21.52 8.62 -5.48
N TYR A 46 -21.51 7.75 -6.49
CA TYR A 46 -21.50 6.29 -6.29
C TYR A 46 -20.28 5.83 -5.50
N TYR A 47 -19.08 6.26 -5.89
CA TYR A 47 -17.87 5.95 -5.14
C TYR A 47 -17.88 6.59 -3.75
N GLY A 48 -18.39 7.81 -3.61
CA GLY A 48 -18.57 8.45 -2.31
C GLY A 48 -19.43 7.61 -1.35
N CYS A 49 -20.59 7.13 -1.82
CA CYS A 49 -21.45 6.23 -1.07
C CYS A 49 -20.77 4.88 -0.77
N TYR A 50 -20.00 4.33 -1.70
CA TYR A 50 -19.23 3.10 -1.49
C TYR A 50 -18.18 3.26 -0.38
N TYR A 51 -17.42 4.35 -0.38
CA TYR A 51 -16.46 4.66 0.68
C TYR A 51 -17.14 4.86 2.03
N PHE A 52 -18.30 5.53 2.04
CA PHE A 52 -19.09 5.69 3.26
C PHE A 52 -19.59 4.34 3.81
N TYR A 53 -20.09 3.46 2.94
CA TYR A 53 -20.45 2.09 3.32
C TYR A 53 -19.25 1.33 3.90
N ARG A 54 -18.08 1.40 3.23
CA ARG A 54 -16.85 0.76 3.73
C ARG A 54 -16.42 1.33 5.08
N TYR A 55 -16.54 2.63 5.28
CA TYR A 55 -16.24 3.28 6.55
C TYR A 55 -17.12 2.73 7.67
N LEU A 56 -18.44 2.65 7.47
CA LEU A 56 -19.35 2.06 8.45
C LEU A 56 -19.05 0.58 8.71
N LYS A 57 -18.80 -0.19 7.65
CA LYS A 57 -18.49 -1.63 7.74
C LYS A 57 -17.21 -1.90 8.52
N ILE A 58 -16.16 -1.13 8.28
CA ILE A 58 -14.87 -1.29 8.99
C ILE A 58 -14.99 -0.82 10.44
N THR A 59 -15.67 0.30 10.68
CA THR A 59 -15.75 0.90 12.03
C THR A 59 -16.60 0.07 12.98
N TYR A 60 -17.72 -0.50 12.50
CA TYR A 60 -18.70 -1.15 13.39
C TYR A 60 -18.81 -2.68 13.20
N PHE A 61 -18.42 -3.23 12.05
CA PHE A 61 -18.71 -4.61 11.67
C PHE A 61 -17.46 -5.39 11.20
N ASP A 62 -16.26 -5.05 11.70
CA ASP A 62 -15.02 -5.72 11.31
C ASP A 62 -14.34 -6.48 12.45
N THR A 63 -14.82 -7.68 12.72
CA THR A 63 -14.18 -8.63 13.65
C THR A 63 -13.07 -9.44 12.99
N LEU A 64 -13.13 -9.57 11.66
CA LEU A 64 -12.20 -10.37 10.85
C LEU A 64 -10.80 -9.77 10.83
N HIS A 65 -10.70 -8.44 10.80
CA HIS A 65 -9.40 -7.77 10.82
C HIS A 65 -8.59 -8.15 12.06
N VAL A 66 -9.19 -8.02 13.25
CA VAL A 66 -8.52 -8.31 14.53
C VAL A 66 -8.16 -9.79 14.65
N SER A 67 -9.05 -10.69 14.22
CA SER A 67 -8.77 -12.13 14.26
C SER A 67 -7.60 -12.51 13.36
N ASN A 68 -7.54 -11.94 12.16
CA ASN A 68 -6.48 -12.23 11.20
C ASN A 68 -5.12 -11.67 11.66
N GLU A 69 -5.09 -10.47 12.22
CA GLU A 69 -3.85 -9.89 12.77
C GLU A 69 -3.33 -10.67 13.97
N SER A 70 -4.22 -11.14 14.84
CA SER A 70 -3.84 -12.02 15.95
C SER A 70 -3.25 -13.34 15.43
N ARG A 71 -3.93 -13.96 14.46
CA ARG A 71 -3.48 -15.21 13.84
C ARG A 71 -2.13 -15.07 13.14
N ARG A 72 -1.92 -13.96 12.43
CA ARG A 72 -0.64 -13.66 11.78
C ARG A 72 0.50 -13.54 12.79
N ARG A 73 0.33 -12.78 13.87
CA ARG A 73 1.34 -12.66 14.93
C ARG A 73 1.64 -13.99 15.61
N PHE A 74 0.63 -14.85 15.79
CA PHE A 74 0.84 -16.20 16.30
C PHE A 74 1.72 -17.03 15.37
N MET A 75 1.45 -16.99 14.06
CA MET A 75 2.23 -17.71 13.05
C MET A 75 3.67 -17.21 12.97
N GLU A 76 3.89 -15.90 13.07
CA GLU A 76 5.24 -15.31 13.10
C GLU A 76 6.04 -15.83 14.31
N LYS A 77 5.43 -15.90 15.50
CA LYS A 77 6.09 -16.48 16.70
C LYS A 77 6.39 -17.96 16.54
N GLN A 78 5.44 -18.71 15.98
CA GLN A 78 5.61 -20.14 15.74
C GLN A 78 6.76 -20.41 14.76
N MET A 79 6.88 -19.61 13.70
CA MET A 79 7.97 -19.68 12.74
C MET A 79 9.34 -19.43 13.40
N LEU A 80 9.45 -18.37 14.21
CA LEU A 80 10.69 -18.06 14.94
C LEU A 80 11.09 -19.19 15.90
N PHE A 81 10.13 -19.72 16.64
CA PHE A 81 10.37 -20.83 17.56
C PHE A 81 10.94 -22.07 16.84
N TYR A 82 10.32 -22.50 15.74
CA TYR A 82 10.83 -23.66 15.00
C TYR A 82 12.17 -23.41 14.32
N ASN A 83 12.43 -22.17 13.92
CA ASN A 83 13.71 -21.78 13.35
C ASN A 83 14.83 -21.91 14.40
N ASP A 84 14.63 -21.35 15.60
CA ASP A 84 15.57 -21.47 16.72
C ASP A 84 15.74 -22.92 17.17
N GLU A 85 14.66 -23.69 17.23
CA GLU A 85 14.71 -25.11 17.59
C GLU A 85 15.52 -25.92 16.57
N GLY A 86 15.30 -25.68 15.27
CA GLY A 86 16.06 -26.29 14.19
C GLY A 86 17.55 -25.95 14.24
N TYR A 87 17.90 -24.69 14.54
CA TYR A 87 19.30 -24.29 14.76
C TYR A 87 19.91 -25.00 15.97
N ASN A 88 19.21 -25.03 17.10
CA ASN A 88 19.68 -25.71 18.32
C ASN A 88 19.92 -27.21 18.10
N LEU A 89 19.02 -27.88 17.38
CA LEU A 89 19.17 -29.29 17.03
C LEU A 89 20.41 -29.51 16.14
N SER A 90 20.60 -28.64 15.15
CA SER A 90 21.75 -28.70 14.24
C SER A 90 23.08 -28.47 14.97
N MET A 91 23.11 -27.51 15.91
CA MET A 91 24.28 -27.24 16.74
C MET A 91 24.61 -28.41 17.66
N LYS A 92 23.60 -29.07 18.25
CA LYS A 92 23.79 -30.29 19.05
C LYS A 92 24.39 -31.42 18.22
N TYR A 93 23.95 -31.57 16.96
CA TYR A 93 24.53 -32.55 16.04
C TYR A 93 26.02 -32.26 15.78
N ILE A 94 26.38 -31.00 15.49
CA ILE A 94 27.78 -30.59 15.32
C ILE A 94 28.60 -30.83 16.60
N GLY A 95 28.05 -30.46 17.77
CA GLY A 95 28.69 -30.72 19.05
C GLY A 95 28.90 -32.20 19.35
N ASN A 96 28.03 -33.09 18.84
CA ASN A 96 28.24 -34.52 18.94
C ASN A 96 29.42 -35.02 18.07
N LEU A 97 29.69 -34.36 16.93
CA LEU A 97 30.86 -34.66 16.10
C LEU A 97 32.18 -34.33 16.83
N CYS A 98 32.20 -33.30 17.69
CA CYS A 98 33.37 -32.98 18.51
C CYS A 98 33.80 -34.13 19.42
N LYS A 99 32.89 -35.03 19.81
CA LYS A 99 33.26 -36.23 20.59
C LYS A 99 34.15 -37.20 19.82
N TYR A 100 34.02 -37.20 18.50
CA TYR A 100 34.82 -38.04 17.61
C TYR A 100 36.07 -37.32 17.08
N TYR A 101 36.25 -36.04 17.44
CA TYR A 101 37.42 -35.28 17.06
C TYR A 101 38.61 -35.65 17.95
N ASP A 102 39.65 -36.22 17.33
CA ASP A 102 40.94 -36.46 17.97
C ASP A 102 41.98 -35.46 17.43
N PRO A 103 42.42 -34.47 18.23
CA PRO A 103 43.41 -33.50 17.78
C PRO A 103 44.80 -34.12 17.57
N VAL A 104 45.09 -35.25 18.22
CA VAL A 104 46.41 -35.91 18.12
C VAL A 104 46.61 -36.54 16.75
N ALA A 105 45.53 -37.01 16.11
CA ALA A 105 45.55 -37.55 14.75
C ALA A 105 45.99 -36.53 13.69
N LEU A 106 45.89 -35.23 13.98
CA LEU A 106 46.32 -34.15 13.07
C LEU A 106 47.82 -33.85 13.14
N ARG A 107 48.51 -34.39 14.15
CA ARG A 107 49.95 -34.18 14.34
C ARG A 107 50.74 -35.01 13.33
N LEU A 108 51.65 -34.37 12.59
CA LEU A 108 52.59 -35.11 11.75
C LEU A 108 53.56 -35.92 12.62
N PRO A 109 54.03 -37.09 12.14
CA PRO A 109 55.03 -37.88 12.86
C PRO A 109 56.26 -37.03 13.23
N PHE A 110 56.77 -37.22 14.46
CA PHE A 110 57.93 -36.51 15.01
C PHE A 110 57.82 -34.99 15.19
N GLN A 111 56.66 -34.37 14.93
CA GLN A 111 56.42 -32.96 15.23
C GLN A 111 55.59 -32.80 16.52
N PRO A 112 55.75 -31.69 17.28
CA PRO A 112 54.89 -31.39 18.42
C PRO A 112 53.46 -31.10 17.98
N LEU A 113 52.48 -31.34 18.85
CA LEU A 113 51.09 -30.97 18.59
C LEU A 113 50.94 -29.45 18.72
N ASP A 114 50.35 -28.81 17.72
CA ASP A 114 50.07 -27.38 17.72
C ASP A 114 48.82 -27.09 18.59
N ASP A 115 48.94 -26.12 19.51
CA ASP A 115 47.88 -25.73 20.45
C ASP A 115 46.64 -25.18 19.75
N LYS A 116 46.75 -24.76 18.48
CA LYS A 116 45.62 -24.32 17.66
C LYS A 116 44.50 -25.37 17.51
N TYR A 117 44.84 -26.65 17.57
CA TYR A 117 43.90 -27.76 17.32
C TYR A 117 43.30 -28.33 18.61
N ARG A 118 43.67 -27.79 19.77
CA ARG A 118 43.05 -28.14 21.05
C ARG A 118 41.75 -27.35 21.20
N LEU A 119 40.62 -28.03 20.99
CA LEU A 119 39.28 -27.54 21.34
C LEU A 119 39.17 -27.26 22.84
#